data_AF-A0A969SC68-F1
#
_entry.id   AF-A0A969SC68-F1
#
_cell.length_a   1.000
_cell.length_b   1.000
_cell.length_c   1.000
_cell.angle_alpha   90.00
_cell.angle_beta   90.00
_cell.angle_gamma   90.00
#
_symmetry.space_group_name_H-M   'P 1'
#
loop_
_entity.id
_entity.type
_entity.pdbx_description
1 polymer ?
#
loop_
_entity_poly.entity_id
_entity_poly.type
_entity_poly.pdbx_seq_one_letter_code
_entity_poly.pdbx_strand_id
1 'polypeptide(L)'
;MDDPNTVFEVRVPDSAAPDSMEDGHLHIIDETHNFVIEMLWAKRRADGNLEAPYPNKIDLKGAGVFDKYHGSCAYGGSCTAGLIRKGELHNGIQHALRISITTDVLNKNTPNGKPYVWPANWADDGDGRSYTGTGNVYMGSLLAIPPDVDIEAIAGPQGTPLYELARALQDYGAYVVDRGHLNLYAEPSAHEEVNELPWEGLQVLPKYLQVVANNTSQSVGGGGTPRRSLAPPFANE
;
A
#
# COMPACT_ATOMS: atom_id res chain seq x y z
N MET A 1 -2.78 -34.57 -6.66
CA MET A 1 -1.52 -35.21 -7.04
C MET A 1 -1.30 -35.10 -8.53
N ASP A 2 -0.45 -34.22 -9.06
CA ASP A 2 0.19 -33.00 -8.56
C ASP A 2 0.59 -32.28 -9.84
N ASP A 3 0.10 -31.06 -10.06
CA ASP A 3 0.73 -30.21 -11.07
C ASP A 3 2.16 -29.97 -10.56
N PRO A 4 3.21 -30.36 -11.30
CA PRO A 4 4.60 -30.19 -10.88
C PRO A 4 4.99 -28.72 -10.63
N ASN A 5 4.13 -27.76 -10.99
CA ASN A 5 4.30 -26.35 -10.72
C ASN A 5 3.61 -25.88 -9.42
N THR A 6 2.99 -26.78 -8.65
CA THR A 6 2.33 -26.42 -7.38
C THR A 6 3.38 -26.09 -6.33
N VAL A 7 3.50 -24.81 -5.97
CA VAL A 7 4.48 -24.34 -4.98
C VAL A 7 3.97 -24.55 -3.55
N PHE A 8 2.67 -24.36 -3.30
CA PHE A 8 1.99 -24.72 -2.05
C PHE A 8 0.46 -24.77 -2.24
N GLU A 9 -0.23 -25.45 -1.33
CA GLU A 9 -1.69 -25.43 -1.20
C GLU A 9 -2.08 -24.87 0.18
N VAL A 10 -3.22 -24.17 0.24
CA VAL A 10 -3.75 -23.61 1.48
C VAL A 10 -5.28 -23.67 1.46
N ARG A 11 -5.88 -23.86 2.63
CA ARG A 11 -7.35 -23.77 2.77
C ARG A 11 -7.77 -22.31 2.81
N VAL A 12 -8.82 -22.01 2.08
CA VAL A 12 -9.34 -20.65 1.90
C VAL A 12 -10.86 -20.66 2.09
N PRO A 13 -11.47 -19.54 2.51
CA PRO A 13 -12.93 -19.46 2.59
C PRO A 13 -13.59 -19.71 1.23
N ASP A 14 -14.71 -20.45 1.22
CA ASP A 14 -15.47 -20.68 -0.02
C ASP A 14 -15.95 -19.37 -0.66
N SER A 15 -16.19 -18.35 0.15
CA SER A 15 -16.59 -17.01 -0.27
C SER A 15 -15.44 -16.13 -0.78
N ALA A 16 -14.18 -16.58 -0.71
CA ALA A 16 -13.05 -15.77 -1.16
C ALA A 16 -13.12 -15.53 -2.68
N ALA A 17 -13.23 -14.29 -3.11
CA ALA A 17 -13.34 -13.95 -4.52
C ALA A 17 -12.13 -13.08 -4.90
N PRO A 18 -11.38 -13.46 -5.95
CA PRO A 18 -10.41 -12.56 -6.57
C PRO A 18 -11.10 -11.28 -7.06
N ASP A 19 -10.34 -10.19 -7.11
CA ASP A 19 -10.77 -8.98 -7.80
C ASP A 19 -11.22 -9.31 -9.25
N SER A 20 -12.27 -8.65 -9.72
CA SER A 20 -12.86 -8.97 -11.03
C SER A 20 -12.07 -8.38 -12.22
N MET A 21 -11.09 -7.52 -11.95
CA MET A 21 -10.24 -6.90 -12.97
C MET A 21 -9.04 -7.81 -13.31
N GLU A 22 -8.25 -7.39 -14.29
CA GLU A 22 -7.19 -8.18 -14.91
C GLU A 22 -6.17 -8.75 -13.91
N ASP A 23 -5.79 -7.97 -12.90
CA ASP A 23 -4.81 -8.39 -11.90
C ASP A 23 -5.33 -9.50 -10.98
N GLY A 24 -6.65 -9.68 -10.85
CA GLY A 24 -7.23 -10.79 -10.10
C GLY A 24 -6.66 -10.93 -8.68
N HIS A 25 -6.40 -9.79 -8.01
CA HIS A 25 -5.76 -9.81 -6.70
C HIS A 25 -6.64 -10.52 -5.68
N LEU A 26 -6.01 -11.39 -4.89
CA LEU A 26 -6.64 -12.01 -3.73
C LEU A 26 -5.61 -12.17 -2.62
N HIS A 27 -5.94 -11.69 -1.42
CA HIS A 27 -5.05 -11.75 -0.27
C HIS A 27 -5.81 -12.39 0.89
N ILE A 28 -5.22 -13.45 1.46
CA ILE A 28 -5.86 -14.23 2.51
C ILE A 28 -4.89 -14.35 3.66
N ILE A 29 -5.26 -13.81 4.82
CA ILE A 29 -4.55 -14.09 6.06
C ILE A 29 -4.87 -15.53 6.47
N ASP A 30 -3.84 -16.32 6.73
CA ASP A 30 -4.01 -17.72 7.11
C ASP A 30 -4.63 -17.87 8.50
N GLU A 31 -5.12 -19.07 8.81
CA GLU A 31 -5.81 -19.35 10.09
C GLU A 31 -4.93 -19.16 11.33
N THR A 32 -3.60 -19.08 11.15
CA THR A 32 -2.65 -18.83 12.25
C THR A 32 -2.45 -17.34 12.50
N HIS A 33 -2.95 -16.48 11.61
CA HIS A 33 -2.75 -15.04 11.60
C HIS A 33 -1.27 -14.61 11.57
N ASN A 34 -0.38 -15.48 11.13
CA ASN A 34 1.05 -15.17 10.99
C ASN A 34 1.43 -14.86 9.56
N PHE A 35 0.67 -15.35 8.57
CA PHE A 35 1.00 -15.17 7.17
C PHE A 35 -0.17 -14.62 6.37
N VAL A 36 0.15 -13.80 5.37
CA VAL A 36 -0.74 -13.51 4.27
C VAL A 36 -0.31 -14.29 3.04
N ILE A 37 -1.29 -14.87 2.38
CA ILE A 37 -1.18 -15.48 1.06
C ILE A 37 -1.64 -14.45 0.03
N GLU A 38 -0.70 -13.79 -0.61
CA GLU A 38 -0.97 -12.82 -1.67
C GLU A 38 -0.91 -13.51 -3.03
N MET A 39 -1.94 -13.29 -3.86
CA MET A 39 -2.07 -13.90 -5.16
C MET A 39 -2.32 -12.81 -6.22
N LEU A 40 -1.63 -12.96 -7.35
CA LEU A 40 -1.88 -12.23 -8.59
C LEU A 40 -2.42 -13.21 -9.65
N TRP A 41 -3.35 -12.72 -10.46
CA TRP A 41 -4.13 -13.47 -11.44
C TRP A 41 -4.83 -14.68 -10.84
N ALA A 42 -5.34 -14.52 -9.61
CA ALA A 42 -6.13 -15.56 -8.97
C ALA A 42 -7.45 -15.73 -9.71
N LYS A 43 -7.85 -16.99 -9.93
CA LYS A 43 -9.12 -17.32 -10.57
C LYS A 43 -9.77 -18.51 -9.88
N ARG A 44 -11.10 -18.48 -9.83
CA ARG A 44 -11.89 -19.62 -9.37
C ARG A 44 -12.07 -20.60 -10.51
N ARG A 45 -11.61 -21.83 -10.30
CA ARG A 45 -11.76 -22.95 -11.23
C ARG A 45 -13.18 -23.49 -11.19
N ALA A 46 -13.53 -24.27 -12.22
CA ALA A 46 -14.86 -24.88 -12.34
C ALA A 46 -15.16 -25.92 -11.22
N ASP A 47 -14.12 -26.48 -10.60
CA ASP A 47 -14.22 -27.42 -9.46
C ASP A 47 -14.41 -26.70 -8.10
N GLY A 48 -14.46 -25.37 -8.11
CA GLY A 48 -14.63 -24.54 -6.92
C GLY A 48 -13.32 -24.11 -6.25
N ASN A 49 -12.17 -24.71 -6.59
CA ASN A 49 -10.89 -24.29 -6.02
C ASN A 49 -10.38 -22.99 -6.64
N LEU A 50 -9.50 -22.29 -5.92
CA LEU A 50 -8.74 -21.16 -6.45
C LEU A 50 -7.40 -21.64 -7.03
N GLU A 51 -6.97 -21.02 -8.12
CA GLU A 51 -5.60 -21.14 -8.64
C GLU A 51 -5.02 -19.75 -8.88
N ALA A 52 -3.73 -19.58 -8.62
CA ALA A 52 -3.00 -18.35 -8.89
C ALA A 52 -1.59 -18.68 -9.41
N PRO A 53 -1.17 -18.12 -10.55
CA PRO A 53 0.17 -18.37 -11.11
C PRO A 53 1.30 -17.68 -10.34
N TYR A 54 0.99 -16.65 -9.54
CA TYR A 54 1.98 -15.95 -8.71
C TYR A 54 1.52 -15.86 -7.25
N PRO A 55 1.62 -16.96 -6.48
CA PRO A 55 1.29 -16.97 -5.08
C PRO A 55 2.51 -16.64 -4.21
N ASN A 56 2.31 -15.80 -3.20
CA ASN A 56 3.32 -15.40 -2.23
C ASN A 56 2.83 -15.66 -0.81
N LYS A 57 3.68 -16.28 0.01
CA LYS A 57 3.44 -16.44 1.45
C LYS A 57 4.35 -15.47 2.21
N ILE A 58 3.75 -14.46 2.85
CA ILE A 58 4.46 -13.36 3.50
C ILE A 58 4.17 -13.38 4.99
N ASP A 59 5.21 -13.29 5.82
CA ASP A 59 5.09 -13.14 7.28
C ASP A 59 4.54 -11.75 7.62
N LEU A 60 3.40 -11.69 8.30
CA LEU A 60 2.73 -10.47 8.73
C LEU A 60 3.51 -9.67 9.77
N LYS A 61 4.43 -10.34 10.49
CA LYS A 61 5.34 -9.71 11.46
C LYS A 61 6.67 -9.29 10.81
N GLY A 62 6.89 -9.66 9.56
CA GLY A 62 8.09 -9.34 8.79
C GLY A 62 8.10 -7.91 8.23
N ALA A 63 9.18 -7.56 7.53
CA ALA A 63 9.33 -6.25 6.90
C ALA A 63 8.35 -5.99 5.74
N GLY A 64 7.79 -7.05 5.16
CA GLY A 64 6.89 -6.96 3.99
C GLY A 64 7.58 -6.49 2.70
N VAL A 65 8.89 -6.20 2.72
CA VAL A 65 9.73 -5.88 1.55
C VAL A 65 10.90 -6.87 1.50
N PHE A 66 11.34 -7.20 0.29
CA PHE A 66 12.26 -8.33 0.06
C PHE A 66 13.53 -7.87 -0.68
N ASP A 67 14.51 -8.76 -0.87
CA ASP A 67 15.72 -8.43 -1.63
C ASP A 67 15.50 -8.46 -3.16
N LYS A 68 14.48 -9.18 -3.61
CA LYS A 68 14.08 -9.34 -5.01
C LYS A 68 12.59 -9.06 -5.16
N TYR A 69 12.16 -8.76 -6.37
CA TYR A 69 10.74 -8.67 -6.68
C TYR A 69 10.03 -9.95 -6.27
N HIS A 70 9.05 -9.83 -5.38
CA HIS A 70 8.29 -10.98 -4.90
C HIS A 70 7.00 -11.19 -5.71
N GLY A 71 6.56 -10.25 -6.55
CA GLY A 71 5.55 -10.53 -7.58
C GLY A 71 4.13 -10.05 -7.33
N SER A 72 3.76 -9.60 -6.12
CA SER A 72 2.37 -9.21 -5.86
C SER A 72 2.08 -7.74 -6.16
N CYS A 73 2.93 -6.80 -5.77
CA CYS A 73 2.70 -5.36 -5.95
C CYS A 73 3.89 -4.69 -6.61
N ALA A 74 3.66 -3.66 -7.44
CA ALA A 74 4.66 -3.06 -8.31
C ALA A 74 5.95 -2.58 -7.61
N TYR A 75 5.84 -2.04 -6.39
CA TYR A 75 7.02 -1.62 -5.60
C TYR A 75 7.86 -2.78 -5.05
N GLY A 76 7.32 -4.00 -5.14
CA GLY A 76 7.95 -5.27 -4.80
C GLY A 76 7.92 -5.65 -3.33
N GLY A 77 7.04 -5.04 -2.52
CA GLY A 77 6.64 -5.53 -1.20
C GLY A 77 5.14 -5.85 -1.10
N SER A 78 4.69 -6.29 0.07
CA SER A 78 3.33 -6.78 0.33
C SER A 78 2.24 -5.79 -0.11
N CYS A 79 1.24 -6.32 -0.81
CA CYS A 79 0.05 -5.57 -1.17
C CYS A 79 -0.89 -5.24 0.00
N THR A 80 -0.78 -5.94 1.13
CA THR A 80 -1.58 -5.61 2.31
C THR A 80 -1.00 -4.48 3.15
N ALA A 81 0.26 -4.09 2.92
CA ALA A 81 0.88 -2.99 3.63
C ALA A 81 0.19 -1.65 3.30
N GLY A 82 -0.22 -0.92 4.33
CA GLY A 82 -0.81 0.42 4.20
C GLY A 82 -2.27 0.47 3.74
N LEU A 83 -2.98 -0.67 3.72
CA LEU A 83 -4.44 -0.69 3.54
C LEU A 83 -5.14 0.02 4.70
N ILE A 84 -6.12 0.87 4.39
CA ILE A 84 -7.09 1.38 5.37
C ILE A 84 -7.95 0.21 5.83
N ARG A 85 -8.03 0.02 7.15
CA ARG A 85 -8.78 -1.06 7.79
C ARG A 85 -10.10 -0.56 8.34
N LYS A 86 -11.04 -1.49 8.52
CA LYS A 86 -12.33 -1.18 9.10
C LYS A 86 -12.19 -0.56 10.48
N GLY A 87 -12.93 0.52 10.71
CA GLY A 87 -12.97 1.33 11.91
C GLY A 87 -11.94 2.45 11.92
N GLU A 88 -10.93 2.45 11.05
CA GLU A 88 -9.86 3.45 11.12
C GLU A 88 -10.32 4.84 10.65
N LEU A 89 -11.30 4.91 9.74
CA LEU A 89 -11.87 6.20 9.32
C LEU A 89 -12.68 6.89 10.41
N HIS A 90 -13.10 6.17 11.45
CA HIS A 90 -13.82 6.75 12.60
C HIS A 90 -12.99 6.85 13.87
N ASN A 91 -11.99 5.98 14.03
CA ASN A 91 -11.19 5.87 15.25
C ASN A 91 -9.75 6.37 15.09
N GLY A 92 -9.34 6.64 13.86
CA GLY A 92 -8.01 7.08 13.50
C GLY A 92 -7.14 5.99 12.88
N ILE A 93 -6.47 6.37 11.81
CA ILE A 93 -5.47 5.56 11.11
C ILE A 93 -4.10 5.84 11.74
N GLN A 94 -3.44 4.81 12.25
CA GLN A 94 -2.19 4.93 13.02
C GLN A 94 -0.96 4.36 12.29
N HIS A 95 -0.99 4.36 10.96
CA HIS A 95 0.09 3.83 10.14
C HIS A 95 0.21 4.59 8.82
N ALA A 96 1.33 4.41 8.12
CA ALA A 96 1.51 4.94 6.77
C ALA A 96 0.57 4.20 5.81
N LEU A 97 -0.04 4.95 4.89
CA LEU A 97 -0.94 4.41 3.87
C LEU A 97 -0.17 3.93 2.64
N ARG A 98 -0.86 3.22 1.77
CA ARG A 98 -0.40 2.96 0.40
C ARG A 98 -1.15 3.82 -0.60
N ILE A 99 -0.44 4.34 -1.60
CA ILE A 99 -0.99 5.17 -2.67
C ILE A 99 -0.48 4.71 -4.03
N SER A 100 -1.33 4.79 -5.06
CA SER A 100 -0.92 4.72 -6.46
C SER A 100 -0.87 6.10 -7.07
N ILE A 101 0.04 6.33 -8.01
CA ILE A 101 0.22 7.63 -8.67
C ILE A 101 0.26 7.44 -10.20
N THR A 102 -0.12 8.48 -10.94
CA THR A 102 -0.05 8.46 -12.40
C THR A 102 1.40 8.42 -12.90
N THR A 103 1.59 7.75 -14.04
CA THR A 103 2.90 7.62 -14.69
C THR A 103 3.51 8.97 -15.08
N ASP A 104 2.67 9.98 -15.30
CA ASP A 104 3.09 11.36 -15.66
C ASP A 104 3.78 12.11 -14.51
N VAL A 105 3.60 11.64 -13.27
CA VAL A 105 4.24 12.23 -12.09
C VAL A 105 5.42 11.39 -11.62
N LEU A 106 5.34 10.06 -11.79
CA LEU A 106 6.43 9.15 -11.46
C LEU A 106 7.66 9.39 -12.33
N ASN A 107 8.81 9.56 -11.69
CA ASN A 107 10.10 9.62 -12.34
C ASN A 107 10.81 8.26 -12.21
N LYS A 108 11.40 7.76 -13.29
CA LYS A 108 12.25 6.54 -13.26
C LYS A 108 13.72 6.82 -12.99
N ASN A 109 14.15 8.07 -13.12
CA ASN A 109 15.54 8.47 -12.98
C ASN A 109 15.79 8.97 -11.55
N THR A 110 15.90 8.05 -10.60
CA THR A 110 16.31 8.41 -9.24
C THR A 110 17.81 8.74 -9.19
N PRO A 111 18.28 9.45 -8.14
CA PRO A 111 19.70 9.70 -7.94
C PRO A 111 20.56 8.43 -7.78
N ASN A 112 19.96 7.27 -7.44
CA ASN A 112 20.68 6.02 -7.24
C ASN A 112 20.77 5.15 -8.52
N GLY A 113 20.22 5.63 -9.64
CA GLY A 113 20.22 4.92 -10.93
C GLY A 113 19.18 3.81 -11.08
N LYS A 114 18.29 3.63 -10.09
CA LYS A 114 17.17 2.67 -10.13
C LYS A 114 15.83 3.41 -10.28
N PRO A 115 14.77 2.77 -10.79
CA PRO A 115 13.44 3.39 -10.94
C PRO A 115 12.61 3.46 -9.65
N TYR A 116 13.26 3.31 -8.49
CA TYR A 116 12.61 3.26 -7.19
C TYR A 116 13.53 3.73 -6.05
N VAL A 117 12.92 4.10 -4.93
CA VAL A 117 13.59 4.46 -3.68
C VAL A 117 13.05 3.60 -2.53
N TRP A 118 13.82 3.49 -1.45
CA TRP A 118 13.39 2.75 -0.26
C TRP A 118 12.04 3.28 0.28
N PRO A 119 11.08 2.41 0.67
CA PRO A 119 11.23 0.97 0.89
C PRO A 119 11.03 0.07 -0.33
N ALA A 120 10.70 0.64 -1.51
CA ALA A 120 10.56 -0.16 -2.72
C ALA A 120 11.89 -0.80 -3.13
N ASN A 121 11.81 -2.04 -3.61
CA ASN A 121 12.92 -2.79 -4.18
C ASN A 121 12.73 -3.05 -5.69
N TRP A 122 11.62 -2.59 -6.24
CA TRP A 122 11.21 -2.80 -7.62
C TRP A 122 10.40 -1.61 -8.15
N ALA A 123 10.15 -1.63 -9.45
CA ALA A 123 9.24 -0.72 -10.12
C ALA A 123 8.33 -1.52 -11.05
N ASP A 124 7.17 -0.97 -11.36
CA ASP A 124 6.32 -1.56 -12.39
C ASP A 124 7.08 -1.67 -13.72
N ASP A 125 6.71 -2.65 -14.53
CA ASP A 125 7.44 -3.10 -15.74
C ASP A 125 8.90 -3.55 -15.49
N GLY A 126 9.39 -3.53 -14.24
CA GLY A 126 10.76 -3.87 -13.85
C GLY A 126 11.79 -2.75 -14.02
N ASP A 127 11.57 -1.84 -14.98
CA ASP A 127 12.46 -0.71 -15.26
C ASP A 127 11.75 0.66 -15.16
N GLY A 128 10.46 0.69 -14.83
CA GLY A 128 9.67 1.92 -14.81
C GLY A 128 9.62 2.61 -16.16
N ARG A 129 9.74 1.90 -17.29
CA ARG A 129 9.74 2.48 -18.65
C ARG A 129 8.50 3.33 -18.94
N SER A 130 7.38 3.03 -18.31
CA SER A 130 6.13 3.77 -18.41
C SER A 130 6.15 5.10 -17.66
N TYR A 131 7.12 5.35 -16.78
CA TYR A 131 7.21 6.55 -15.95
C TYR A 131 7.80 7.71 -16.74
N THR A 132 7.04 8.79 -16.89
CA THR A 132 7.34 9.94 -17.75
C THR A 132 7.59 11.24 -16.96
N GLY A 133 7.38 11.23 -15.65
CA GLY A 133 7.61 12.36 -14.77
C GLY A 133 9.09 12.74 -14.61
N THR A 134 9.33 13.99 -14.23
CA THR A 134 10.68 14.59 -14.11
C THR A 134 11.02 15.11 -12.72
N GLY A 135 10.08 15.03 -11.78
CA GLY A 135 10.22 15.47 -10.38
C GLY A 135 10.91 14.45 -9.47
N ASN A 136 10.74 14.63 -8.16
CA ASN A 136 11.30 13.75 -7.12
C ASN A 136 10.29 12.73 -6.56
N VAL A 137 9.22 12.47 -7.30
CA VAL A 137 8.26 11.41 -6.96
C VAL A 137 8.70 10.14 -7.69
N TYR A 138 8.95 9.08 -6.92
CA TYR A 138 9.46 7.81 -7.39
C TYR A 138 8.57 6.68 -6.86
N MET A 139 8.66 5.49 -7.45
CA MET A 139 8.16 4.29 -6.80
C MET A 139 8.85 4.15 -5.43
N GLY A 140 8.08 3.91 -4.37
CA GLY A 140 8.54 3.88 -2.99
C GLY A 140 8.66 5.24 -2.29
N SER A 141 8.42 6.37 -2.96
CA SER A 141 8.42 7.68 -2.29
C SER A 141 7.39 7.72 -1.16
N LEU A 142 7.78 8.28 -0.02
CA LEU A 142 6.83 8.67 1.03
C LEU A 142 6.30 10.07 0.73
N LEU A 143 4.97 10.18 0.60
CA LEU A 143 4.25 11.43 0.41
C LEU A 143 3.51 11.80 1.69
N ALA A 144 3.65 13.03 2.17
CA ALA A 144 2.97 13.48 3.39
C ALA A 144 2.44 14.91 3.26
N ILE A 145 1.42 15.23 4.03
CA ILE A 145 0.97 16.62 4.22
C ILE A 145 1.99 17.31 5.16
N PRO A 146 2.56 18.47 4.78
CA PRO A 146 3.48 19.20 5.65
C PRO A 146 2.87 19.51 7.03
N PRO A 147 3.71 19.56 8.08
CA PRO A 147 3.24 19.66 9.45
C PRO A 147 2.58 21.00 9.80
N ASP A 148 2.86 22.04 9.02
CA ASP A 148 2.35 23.41 9.15
C ASP A 148 1.02 23.64 8.41
N VAL A 149 0.55 22.65 7.64
CA VAL A 149 -0.78 22.70 7.03
C VAL A 149 -1.85 22.47 8.10
N ASP A 150 -2.81 23.40 8.18
CA ASP A 150 -4.02 23.25 8.97
C ASP A 150 -4.95 22.23 8.30
N ILE A 151 -4.94 21.00 8.82
CA ILE A 151 -5.78 19.92 8.28
C ILE A 151 -7.27 20.15 8.54
N GLU A 152 -7.65 20.87 9.61
CA GLU A 152 -9.06 21.16 9.89
C GLU A 152 -9.65 22.11 8.84
N ALA A 153 -8.83 23.06 8.34
CA ALA A 153 -9.21 23.96 7.26
C ALA A 153 -9.43 23.27 5.90
N ILE A 154 -8.76 22.14 5.63
CA ILE A 154 -8.83 21.45 4.32
C ILE A 154 -9.65 20.16 4.34
N ALA A 155 -9.85 19.57 5.52
CA ALA A 155 -10.53 18.29 5.71
C ALA A 155 -11.79 18.37 6.59
N GLY A 156 -12.06 19.53 7.20
CA GLY A 156 -13.20 19.73 8.09
C GLY A 156 -12.92 19.29 9.53
N PRO A 157 -13.97 19.19 10.37
CA PRO A 157 -13.81 19.03 11.81
C PRO A 157 -13.22 17.67 12.19
N GLN A 158 -12.58 17.64 13.36
CA GLN A 158 -12.00 16.43 13.94
C GLN A 158 -13.05 15.31 14.09
N GLY A 159 -12.61 14.06 13.91
CA GLY A 159 -13.47 12.89 14.02
C GLY A 159 -14.35 12.59 12.81
N THR A 160 -14.22 13.36 11.71
CA THR A 160 -14.82 13.00 10.42
C THR A 160 -13.89 12.06 9.63
N PRO A 161 -14.43 11.17 8.76
CA PRO A 161 -13.60 10.31 7.91
C PRO A 161 -12.53 11.04 7.10
N LEU A 162 -12.86 12.20 6.52
CA LEU A 162 -11.91 13.00 5.75
C LEU A 162 -10.80 13.59 6.64
N TYR A 163 -11.16 14.08 7.84
CA TYR A 163 -10.17 14.57 8.80
C TYR A 163 -9.23 13.44 9.24
N GLU A 164 -9.76 12.26 9.54
CA GLU A 164 -8.96 11.11 9.95
C GLU A 164 -7.99 10.67 8.86
N LEU A 165 -8.43 10.70 7.61
CA LEU A 165 -7.55 10.47 6.46
C LEU A 165 -6.47 11.56 6.32
N ALA A 166 -6.83 12.84 6.44
CA ALA A 166 -5.88 13.94 6.37
C ALA A 166 -4.85 13.90 7.51
N ARG A 167 -5.29 13.57 8.73
CA ARG A 167 -4.44 13.37 9.90
C ARG A 167 -3.44 12.24 9.63
N ALA A 168 -3.89 11.12 9.07
CA ALA A 168 -3.01 10.00 8.72
C ALA A 168 -1.92 10.41 7.71
N LEU A 169 -2.31 11.13 6.66
CA LEU A 169 -1.39 11.63 5.64
C LEU A 169 -0.40 12.68 6.19
N GLN A 170 -0.76 13.43 7.24
CA GLN A 170 0.15 14.37 7.90
C GLN A 170 1.09 13.66 8.88
N ASP A 171 0.58 12.72 9.66
CA ASP A 171 1.31 12.09 10.75
C ASP A 171 2.21 10.92 10.28
N TYR A 172 1.77 10.18 9.27
CA TYR A 172 2.43 8.96 8.80
C TYR A 172 2.75 8.99 7.29
N GLY A 173 1.97 9.72 6.50
CA GLY A 173 2.10 9.79 5.05
C GLY A 173 1.60 8.54 4.32
N ALA A 174 1.85 8.49 3.01
CA ALA A 174 1.52 7.38 2.14
C ALA A 174 2.71 7.00 1.25
N TYR A 175 3.04 5.71 1.18
CA TYR A 175 4.06 5.19 0.29
C TYR A 175 3.49 4.95 -1.11
N VAL A 176 4.18 5.45 -2.12
CA VAL A 176 3.86 5.15 -3.52
C VAL A 176 4.24 3.70 -3.80
N VAL A 177 3.25 2.82 -3.93
CA VAL A 177 3.49 1.38 -4.08
C VAL A 177 3.09 0.84 -5.45
N ASP A 178 2.40 1.65 -6.23
CA ASP A 178 1.84 1.27 -7.52
C ASP A 178 1.70 2.46 -8.47
N ARG A 179 1.49 2.16 -9.75
CA ARG A 179 1.18 3.15 -10.78
C ARG A 179 -0.26 2.96 -11.26
N GLY A 180 -0.90 4.04 -11.68
CA GLY A 180 -2.28 4.00 -12.20
C GLY A 180 -2.98 5.33 -12.01
N HIS A 181 -4.25 5.31 -11.64
CA HIS A 181 -4.90 6.50 -11.12
C HIS A 181 -4.37 6.85 -9.72
N LEU A 182 -4.67 8.06 -9.26
CA LEU A 182 -4.38 8.44 -7.88
C LEU A 182 -5.40 7.78 -6.95
N ASN A 183 -4.98 6.73 -6.24
CA ASN A 183 -5.86 5.96 -5.34
C ASN A 183 -5.17 5.70 -4.00
N LEU A 184 -5.96 5.74 -2.95
CA LEU A 184 -5.66 5.08 -1.68
C LEU A 184 -6.43 3.75 -1.64
N TYR A 185 -5.96 2.81 -0.81
CA TYR A 185 -6.48 1.46 -0.80
C TYR A 185 -7.04 1.12 0.59
N ALA A 186 -8.15 0.40 0.60
CA ALA A 186 -8.80 -0.08 1.81
C ALA A 186 -9.06 -1.59 1.70
N GLU A 187 -9.09 -2.28 2.83
CA GLU A 187 -9.54 -3.67 2.84
C GLU A 187 -11.06 -3.75 2.54
N PRO A 188 -11.57 -4.88 2.02
CA PRO A 188 -12.98 -5.00 1.66
C PRO A 188 -13.95 -4.70 2.82
N SER A 189 -13.53 -4.97 4.05
CA SER A 189 -14.37 -4.79 5.24
C SER A 189 -14.59 -3.32 5.63
N ALA A 190 -13.80 -2.40 5.08
CA ALA A 190 -13.93 -0.95 5.24
C ALA A 190 -14.80 -0.27 4.15
N HIS A 191 -15.39 -1.03 3.22
CA HIS A 191 -16.12 -0.48 2.06
C HIS A 191 -17.18 0.58 2.42
N GLU A 192 -17.99 0.31 3.44
CA GLU A 192 -19.03 1.25 3.88
C GLU A 192 -18.44 2.57 4.40
N GLU A 193 -17.34 2.51 5.15
CA GLU A 193 -16.67 3.71 5.69
C GLU A 193 -16.02 4.53 4.57
N VAL A 194 -15.48 3.86 3.55
CA VAL A 194 -14.92 4.53 2.37
C VAL A 194 -16.02 5.30 1.62
N ASN A 195 -17.25 4.78 1.56
CA ASN A 195 -18.38 5.47 0.93
C ASN A 195 -18.83 6.74 1.68
N GLU A 196 -18.39 6.94 2.93
CA GLU A 196 -18.63 8.16 3.69
C GLU A 196 -17.68 9.30 3.31
N LEU A 197 -16.58 9.02 2.60
CA LEU A 197 -15.61 10.03 2.20
C LEU A 197 -16.19 10.96 1.12
N PRO A 198 -16.22 12.28 1.35
CA PRO A 198 -16.69 13.24 0.36
C PRO A 198 -15.72 13.31 -0.83
N TRP A 199 -16.25 13.16 -2.04
CA TRP A 199 -15.44 13.17 -3.27
C TRP A 199 -14.66 14.47 -3.44
N GLU A 200 -15.27 15.62 -3.15
CA GLU A 200 -14.62 16.92 -3.20
C GLU A 200 -13.42 17.02 -2.23
N GLY A 201 -13.53 16.40 -1.04
CA GLY A 201 -12.45 16.34 -0.07
C GLY A 201 -11.28 15.50 -0.56
N LEU A 202 -11.58 14.35 -1.16
CA LEU A 202 -10.57 13.46 -1.76
C LEU A 202 -9.79 14.14 -2.90
N GLN A 203 -10.39 15.11 -3.58
CA GLN A 203 -9.70 15.91 -4.60
C GLN A 203 -8.80 17.01 -4.03
N VAL A 204 -8.97 17.37 -2.76
CA VAL A 204 -8.19 18.43 -2.09
C VAL A 204 -6.90 17.88 -1.51
N LEU A 205 -6.96 16.77 -0.75
CA LEU A 205 -5.80 16.24 -0.02
C LEU A 205 -4.53 16.02 -0.88
N PRO A 206 -4.62 15.47 -2.11
CA PRO A 206 -3.44 15.23 -2.95
C PRO A 206 -2.65 16.49 -3.30
N LYS A 207 -3.28 17.67 -3.28
CA LYS A 207 -2.63 18.96 -3.58
C LYS A 207 -1.64 19.39 -2.50
N TYR A 208 -1.74 18.81 -1.30
CA TYR A 208 -0.88 19.12 -0.15
C TYR A 208 0.22 18.10 0.04
N LEU A 209 0.23 16.99 -0.72
CA LEU A 209 1.23 15.95 -0.58
C LEU A 209 2.60 16.42 -1.10
N GLN A 210 3.62 16.28 -0.27
CA GLN A 210 5.01 16.54 -0.61
C GLN A 210 5.86 15.31 -0.33
N VAL A 211 6.95 15.16 -1.10
CA VAL A 211 7.90 14.07 -0.91
C VAL A 211 8.70 14.30 0.37
N VAL A 212 8.70 13.31 1.25
CA VAL A 212 9.59 13.26 2.42
C VAL A 212 10.99 12.84 1.95
N ALA A 213 11.79 13.82 1.52
CA ALA A 213 13.04 13.60 0.76
C ALA A 213 14.16 12.86 1.51
N ASN A 214 14.07 12.76 2.84
CA ASN A 214 15.03 12.07 3.69
C ASN A 214 14.46 10.79 4.33
N ASN A 215 13.41 10.21 3.74
CA ASN A 215 12.93 8.88 4.12
C ASN A 215 13.89 7.79 3.59
N THR A 216 14.52 7.05 4.50
CA THR A 216 15.45 5.96 4.17
C THR A 216 15.33 4.82 5.19
N SER A 217 16.00 3.69 4.95
CA SER A 217 16.09 2.60 5.93
C SER A 217 16.75 3.00 7.26
N GLN A 218 17.49 4.12 7.29
CA GLN A 218 18.12 4.66 8.50
C GLN A 218 17.32 5.82 9.12
N SER A 219 16.28 6.29 8.42
CA SER A 219 15.49 7.48 8.78
C SER A 219 14.05 7.29 8.31
N VAL A 220 13.38 6.27 8.86
CA VAL A 220 12.01 5.88 8.50
C VAL A 220 11.04 7.00 8.87
N GLY A 221 10.24 7.46 7.89
CA GLY A 221 9.37 8.61 8.07
C GLY A 221 10.08 9.97 7.98
N GLY A 222 11.39 9.98 7.67
CA GLY A 222 12.23 11.16 7.56
C GLY A 222 13.35 11.21 8.61
N GLY A 223 14.33 12.09 8.38
CA GLY A 223 15.51 12.28 9.25
C GLY A 223 15.30 13.25 10.42
N GLY A 224 14.07 13.74 10.63
CA GLY A 224 13.70 14.60 11.76
C GLY A 224 13.09 13.81 12.92
N THR A 225 12.47 14.52 13.87
CA THR A 225 11.60 13.88 14.86
C THR A 225 10.25 13.55 14.22
N PRO A 226 9.83 12.28 14.16
CA PRO A 226 8.52 11.92 13.64
C PRO A 226 7.38 12.59 14.41
N ARG A 227 6.27 12.93 13.74
CA ARG A 227 5.07 13.48 14.39
C ARG A 227 4.42 12.50 15.36
N ARG A 228 4.57 11.20 15.08
CA ARG A 228 4.09 10.09 15.88
C ARG A 228 5.21 9.09 16.08
N SER A 229 5.25 8.45 17.24
CA SER A 229 6.18 7.34 17.49
C SER A 229 5.92 6.21 16.50
N LEU A 230 6.99 5.51 16.11
CA LEU A 230 6.86 4.25 15.38
C LEU A 230 6.04 3.25 16.20
N ALA A 231 5.34 2.35 15.50
CA ALA A 231 4.65 1.24 16.15
C ALA A 231 5.65 0.45 17.04
N PRO A 232 5.20 -0.05 18.20
CA PRO A 232 6.03 -0.92 19.00
C PRO A 232 6.40 -2.19 18.20
N PRO A 233 7.55 -2.81 18.49
CA PRO A 233 7.87 -4.09 17.89
C PRO A 233 6.80 -5.13 18.24
N PHE A 234 6.60 -6.11 17.37
CA PHE A 234 5.77 -7.26 17.70
C PHE A 234 6.31 -7.95 18.96
N ALA A 235 5.41 -8.40 19.83
CA ALA A 235 5.81 -9.18 20.99
C ALA A 235 6.50 -10.46 20.53
N ASN A 236 7.61 -10.80 21.16
CA ASN A 236 8.20 -12.13 21.01
C ASN A 236 7.26 -13.12 21.72
N GLU A 237 6.75 -14.09 20.98
CA GLU A 237 6.06 -15.26 21.55
C GLU A 237 7.06 -16.25 22.15
#